data_AF-A0A661JPV3-F1
#
_entry.id   AF-A0A661JPV3-F1
#
_cell.length_a   1.000
_cell.length_b   1.000
_cell.length_c   1.000
_cell.angle_alpha   90.00
_cell.angle_beta   90.00
_cell.angle_gamma   90.00
#
_symmetry.space_group_name_H-M   'P 1'
#
loop_
_entity.id
_entity.type
_entity.pdbx_description
1 polymer ?
#
loop_
_entity_poly.entity_id
_entity_poly.type
_entity_poly.pdbx_seq_one_letter_code
_entity_poly.pdbx_strand_id
1 'polypeptide(L)'
;MVHPGEVFKSARMCSAASIIAVHNHPSGDPRPSPEDKGMTQKLYVCGDLLGIKVLDSIIIGHRSFYSFREGRVRKVEESEGEEEQTGSGKNQLG
;
A
#
# COMPACT_ATOMS: atom_id res chain seq x y z
N MET A 1 -2.50 -17.00 1.58
CA MET A 1 -1.10 -16.93 1.11
C MET A 1 -1.12 -16.62 -0.39
N VAL A 2 -0.47 -15.53 -0.83
CA VAL A 2 -0.42 -15.13 -2.25
C VAL A 2 0.83 -15.76 -2.89
N HIS A 3 0.75 -16.20 -4.14
CA HIS A 3 1.90 -16.72 -4.87
C HIS A 3 2.51 -15.65 -5.78
N PRO A 4 3.85 -15.46 -5.80
CA PRO A 4 4.51 -14.48 -6.66
C PRO A 4 4.12 -14.59 -8.14
N GLY A 5 3.94 -15.82 -8.65
CA GLY A 5 3.56 -16.06 -10.05
C GLY A 5 2.26 -15.34 -10.45
N GLU A 6 1.25 -15.32 -9.58
CA GLU A 6 -0.02 -14.63 -9.87
C GLU A 6 0.13 -13.10 -9.83
N VAL A 7 0.99 -12.59 -8.94
CA VAL A 7 1.29 -11.15 -8.86
C VAL A 7 1.95 -10.68 -10.17
N PHE A 8 2.98 -11.41 -10.61
CA PHE A 8 3.73 -11.03 -11.81
C PHE A 8 2.99 -11.33 -13.11
N LYS A 9 2.07 -12.31 -13.13
CA LYS A 9 1.17 -12.54 -14.26
C LYS A 9 0.38 -11.27 -14.57
N SER A 10 -0.25 -10.67 -13.57
CA SER A 10 -1.00 -9.41 -13.72
C SER A 10 -0.09 -8.26 -14.15
N ALA A 11 1.07 -8.11 -13.51
CA ALA A 11 2.05 -7.07 -13.88
C ALA A 11 2.50 -7.20 -15.35
N ARG A 12 2.75 -8.43 -15.81
CA ARG A 12 3.16 -8.72 -17.18
C ARG A 12 2.06 -8.44 -18.20
N MET A 13 0.81 -8.79 -17.88
CA MET A 13 -0.36 -8.51 -18.72
C MET A 13 -0.58 -7.01 -18.91
N CYS A 14 -0.28 -6.21 -17.89
CA CYS A 14 -0.34 -4.75 -17.95
C CYS A 14 0.91 -4.11 -18.57
N SER A 15 1.91 -4.88 -19.02
CA SER A 15 3.21 -4.37 -19.47
C SER A 15 3.86 -3.43 -18.45
N ALA A 16 3.72 -3.72 -17.16
CA ALA A 16 4.24 -2.88 -16.08
C ALA A 16 5.78 -2.91 -16.08
N ALA A 17 6.40 -1.73 -16.04
CA ALA A 17 7.85 -1.61 -15.85
C ALA A 17 8.29 -1.93 -14.40
N SER A 18 7.39 -1.70 -13.44
CA SER A 18 7.63 -1.95 -12.02
C SER A 18 6.31 -2.04 -11.25
N ILE A 19 6.36 -2.55 -10.03
CA ILE A 19 5.20 -2.67 -9.13
C ILE A 19 5.53 -2.19 -7.71
N ILE A 20 4.50 -1.84 -6.95
CA ILE A 20 4.54 -1.72 -5.50
C ILE A 20 3.56 -2.76 -4.95
N ALA A 21 4.02 -3.58 -4.00
CA ALA A 21 3.16 -4.55 -3.33
C ALA A 21 2.60 -3.91 -2.07
N VAL A 22 1.29 -4.02 -1.84
CA VAL A 22 0.63 -3.49 -0.64
C VAL A 22 -0.23 -4.57 -0.02
N HIS A 23 -0.19 -4.70 1.30
CA HIS A 23 -1.20 -5.44 2.05
C HIS A 23 -1.54 -4.74 3.36
N ASN A 24 -2.70 -5.05 3.89
CA ASN A 24 -3.23 -4.45 5.11
C ASN A 24 -3.03 -5.38 6.31
N HIS A 25 -2.74 -4.80 7.47
CA HIS A 25 -2.85 -5.45 8.77
C HIS A 25 -4.12 -4.94 9.47
N PRO A 26 -5.22 -5.72 9.50
CA PRO A 26 -6.45 -5.33 10.19
C PRO A 26 -6.25 -5.07 11.69
N SER A 27 -5.16 -5.55 12.29
CA SER A 27 -4.77 -5.24 13.67
C SER A 27 -4.38 -3.78 13.87
N GLY A 28 -4.09 -3.03 12.80
CA GLY A 28 -3.66 -1.64 12.82
C GLY A 28 -2.16 -1.43 12.99
N ASP A 29 -1.39 -2.47 13.33
CA ASP A 29 0.07 -2.43 13.47
C ASP A 29 0.77 -2.89 12.18
N PRO A 30 1.51 -2.02 11.48
CA PRO A 30 2.12 -2.36 10.21
C PRO A 30 3.46 -3.09 10.34
N ARG A 31 3.93 -3.47 11.54
CA ARG A 31 5.20 -4.18 11.68
C ARG A 31 5.16 -5.54 10.96
N PRO A 32 6.17 -5.86 10.14
CA PRO A 32 6.17 -7.08 9.33
C PRO A 32 6.39 -8.34 10.18
N SER A 33 5.58 -9.36 9.93
CA SER A 33 5.81 -10.72 10.41
C SER A 33 6.99 -11.39 9.68
N PRO A 34 7.51 -12.52 10.18
CA PRO A 34 8.47 -13.34 9.44
C PRO A 34 7.94 -13.76 8.05
N GLU A 35 6.65 -14.06 7.95
CA GLU A 35 5.98 -14.45 6.71
C GLU A 35 5.97 -13.29 5.69
N ASP A 36 5.69 -12.06 6.13
CA ASP A 36 5.71 -10.87 5.27
C ASP A 36 7.11 -10.63 4.71
N LYS A 37 8.15 -10.79 5.55
CA LYS A 37 9.55 -10.67 5.13
C LYS A 37 9.90 -11.73 4.09
N GLY A 38 9.51 -12.99 4.35
CA GLY A 38 9.74 -14.10 3.43
C GLY A 38 9.02 -13.91 2.08
N MET A 39 7.78 -13.41 2.10
CA MET A 39 7.04 -13.10 0.87
C MET A 39 7.66 -11.93 0.11
N THR A 40 8.02 -10.85 0.80
CA THR A 40 8.64 -9.68 0.20
C THR A 40 9.97 -10.02 -0.48
N GLN A 41 10.80 -10.84 0.17
CA GLN A 41 12.05 -11.31 -0.43
C GLN A 41 11.80 -12.14 -1.70
N LYS A 42 10.80 -13.02 -1.70
CA LYS A 42 10.42 -13.78 -2.90
C LYS A 42 9.97 -12.85 -4.03
N LEU A 43 9.16 -11.83 -3.71
CA LEU A 43 8.72 -10.84 -4.70
C LEU A 43 9.91 -10.06 -5.29
N TYR A 44 10.87 -9.64 -4.47
CA TYR A 44 12.08 -8.96 -4.93
C TYR A 44 12.90 -9.83 -5.88
N VAL A 45 13.18 -11.09 -5.49
CA VAL A 45 13.92 -12.03 -6.34
C VAL A 45 13.18 -12.31 -7.66
N CYS A 46 11.87 -12.56 -7.61
CA CYS A 46 11.08 -12.79 -8.82
C CYS A 46 11.03 -11.56 -9.73
N GLY A 47 10.89 -10.36 -9.15
CA GLY A 47 10.85 -9.12 -9.91
C GLY A 47 12.15 -8.86 -10.67
N ASP A 48 13.29 -9.09 -10.03
CA ASP A 48 14.60 -8.97 -10.67
C ASP A 48 14.77 -10.00 -11.81
N LEU A 49 14.35 -11.25 -11.59
CA LEU A 49 14.42 -12.29 -12.63
C LEU A 49 13.50 -12.02 -13.83
N LEU A 50 12.33 -11.42 -13.60
CA LEU A 50 11.33 -11.16 -14.63
C LEU A 50 11.51 -9.80 -15.31
N GLY A 51 12.45 -8.98 -14.84
CA GLY A 51 12.65 -7.61 -15.33
C GLY A 51 11.51 -6.65 -14.96
N ILE A 52 10.72 -6.98 -13.93
CA ILE A 52 9.64 -6.13 -13.39
C ILE A 52 10.00 -5.79 -11.95
N LYS A 53 10.61 -4.63 -11.74
CA LYS A 53 11.15 -4.27 -10.43
C LYS A 53 10.03 -4.08 -9.40
N VAL A 54 10.21 -4.63 -8.20
CA VAL A 54 9.35 -4.27 -7.06
C VAL A 54 9.99 -3.07 -6.36
N LEU A 55 9.36 -1.90 -6.44
CA LEU A 55 9.92 -0.66 -5.90
C LEU A 55 9.83 -0.59 -4.38
N ASP A 56 8.73 -1.09 -3.83
CA ASP A 56 8.51 -1.20 -2.39
C ASP A 56 7.49 -2.30 -2.09
N SER A 57 7.55 -2.83 -0.88
CA SER A 57 6.43 -3.56 -0.28
C SER A 57 5.98 -2.78 0.94
N ILE A 58 4.67 -2.52 1.02
CA ILE A 58 4.10 -1.64 2.03
C ILE A 58 3.05 -2.42 2.84
N ILE A 59 3.17 -2.33 4.16
CA ILE A 59 2.17 -2.85 5.10
C ILE A 59 1.40 -1.67 5.64
N ILE A 60 0.08 -1.64 5.42
CA ILE A 60 -0.81 -0.58 5.87
C ILE A 60 -1.45 -0.98 7.21
N GLY A 61 -1.26 -0.13 8.23
CA GLY A 61 -1.98 -0.16 9.50
C GLY A 61 -3.01 0.96 9.57
N HIS A 62 -3.41 1.39 10.77
CA HIS A 62 -4.41 2.47 10.91
C HIS A 62 -3.89 3.85 10.46
N ARG A 63 -3.06 4.50 11.28
CA ARG A 63 -2.47 5.83 11.00
C ARG A 63 -0.97 5.71 10.74
N SER A 64 -0.57 4.59 10.18
CA SER A 64 0.83 4.28 9.94
C SER A 64 0.99 3.17 8.90
N PHE A 65 2.16 3.14 8.26
CA PHE A 65 2.54 2.07 7.36
C PHE A 65 4.02 1.69 7.57
N TYR A 66 4.39 0.48 7.19
CA TYR A 66 5.79 0.05 7.11
C TYR A 66 6.19 -0.02 5.65
N SER A 67 7.30 0.63 5.30
CA SER A 67 7.94 0.51 3.98
C SER A 67 9.13 -0.43 4.11
N PHE A 68 9.16 -1.51 3.32
CA PHE A 68 10.30 -2.40 3.25
C PHE A 68 11.53 -1.72 2.63
N ARG A 69 11.30 -0.78 1.70
CA ARG A 69 12.37 0.05 1.13
C ARG A 69 13.02 0.95 2.17
N GLU A 70 12.24 1.56 3.07
CA GLU A 70 12.78 2.42 4.14
C GLU A 70 13.20 1.65 5.40
N GLY A 71 12.72 0.42 5.58
CA GLY A 71 13.01 -0.41 6.75
C GLY A 71 12.42 0.10 8.06
N ARG A 72 11.34 0.89 8.01
CA ARG A 72 10.74 1.54 9.19
C ARG A 72 9.25 1.79 9.06
N VAL A 73 8.60 2.01 10.20
CA VAL A 73 7.22 2.48 10.29
C VAL A 73 7.17 4.01 10.13
N ARG A 74 6.23 4.50 9.33
CA ARG A 74 5.89 5.90 9.12
C ARG A 74 4.49 6.16 9.67
N LYS A 75 4.29 7.30 10.34
CA LYS A 75 2.95 7.78 10.69
C LYS A 75 2.35 8.56 9.53
N VAL A 76 1.03 8.47 9.37
CA VAL A 76 0.26 9.29 8.44
C VAL A 76 -0.31 10.45 9.23
N GLU A 77 0.11 11.67 8.90
CA GLU A 77 -0.48 12.90 9.46
C GLU A 77 -1.82 13.14 8.77
N GLU A 78 -2.85 13.49 9.54
CA GLU A 78 -4.11 13.94 8.97
C GLU A 78 -3.92 15.37 8.47
N SER A 79 -4.17 15.61 7.18
CA SER A 79 -4.41 16.97 6.72
C SER A 79 -5.76 17.42 7.27
N GLU A 80 -5.80 18.58 7.96
CA GLU A 80 -7.06 19.24 8.29
C GLU A 80 -7.87 19.40 7.00
N GLY A 81 -8.99 18.69 6.90
CA GLY A 81 -9.84 18.72 5.71
C GLY A 81 -10.46 20.10 5.55
N GLU A 82 -10.51 20.60 4.32
CA GLU A 82 -11.36 21.73 3.94
C GLU A 82 -12.81 21.35 4.28
N GLU A 83 -13.42 22.07 5.22
CA GLU A 83 -14.84 21.92 5.55
C GLU A 83 -15.67 22.18 4.28
N GLU A 84 -16.33 21.13 3.78
CA GLU A 84 -17.33 21.27 2.73
C GLU A 84 -18.50 22.08 3.31
N GLN A 85 -18.56 23.38 2.98
CA GLN A 85 -19.70 24.24 3.28
C GLN A 85 -20.92 23.69 2.52
N THR A 86 -21.64 22.76 3.15
CA THR A 86 -22.99 22.42 2.74
C THR A 86 -23.87 23.64 3.03
N GLY A 87 -24.05 24.48 2.01
CA GLY A 87 -24.99 25.58 2.03
C GLY A 87 -26.41 25.06 2.25
N SER A 88 -26.83 24.96 3.51
CA SER A 88 -28.23 24.77 3.87
C SER A 88 -28.97 26.06 3.52
N GLY A 89 -29.54 26.10 2.32
CA GLY A 89 -30.49 27.12 1.90
C GLY A 89 -31.72 27.08 2.81
N LYS A 90 -31.68 27.85 3.90
CA LYS A 90 -32.84 28.26 4.69
C LYS A 90 -32.93 29.78 4.65
N ASN A 91 -33.87 30.31 3.89
CA ASN A 91 -34.58 31.56 4.14
C ASN A 91 -35.97 31.35 3.53
N GLN A 92 -36.95 30.88 4.31
CA GLN A 92 -37.84 31.65 5.19
C GLN A 92 -38.58 32.78 4.48
N LEU A 93 -39.90 32.66 4.56
CA LEU A 93 -40.93 33.56 4.08
C LEU A 93 -40.71 34.99 4.57
N GLY A 94 -40.96 35.95 3.68
CA GLY A 94 -41.25 37.35 3.93
C GLY A 94 -42.16 37.86 2.83
#